data_AF-A0AA35RE46-F1
#
_entry.id   AF-A0AA35RE46-F1
#
_cell.length_a   1.000
_cell.length_b   1.000
_cell.length_c   1.000
_cell.angle_alpha   90.00
_cell.angle_beta   90.00
_cell.angle_gamma   90.00
#
_symmetry.space_group_name_H-M   'P 1'
#
loop_
_entity.id
_entity.type
_entity.pdbx_description
1 polymer ?
#
loop_
_entity_poly.entity_id
_entity_poly.type
_entity_poly.pdbx_seq_one_letter_code
_entity_poly.pdbx_strand_id
1 'polypeptide(L)'
;MALRANTLLAAVVFGLLQLYSVSKAQPMLNVQFTEVDFQAVEGELQIDFRLTVMGAVPVQLELMITPYTFDEYTDQIGRPIPDIIADRADGVNRAEETLDFPRQPVTVTIPPSDVTRRDFQGSVSIEIDIINEPEEIFLLLVEPTEDTANDAEAPNIIFENNGLTIARIVDDDEVSFQFEQVLYDVSEADGQLPDRIQLVRDIDSELEYTFNISLRGGDTPATEGDDFVFMEDLVILFPPSVNRVSIPINILPDDQVELREDFRLALISQADNPSTNIRIGPNINTQVVINDDEVLKVGFDPDNLVFNEDEGEVTIDAVILSPNVAMNVIAVFNIFAEPGTATNPEDYRAMTREEAEDSINTPQLFLDSNSPQARTSITIVNDTVVEGPETLQLMFVFSTAFTPVEVEGCPVNITILDRPVNECEEGIDNCDAMAECRDLADGFECICPLGFTGDGTICDDIDECELELDNCSPNARCINTVGSFRCECLLGFTGDGIDCEDIDECELGLDNCDPIARVSTP
;
A
#
# COMPACT_ATOMS: atom_id res chain seq x y z
N MET A 1 17.18 -38.81 -59.87
CA MET A 1 16.78 -38.47 -61.26
C MET A 1 17.37 -37.11 -61.52
N ALA A 2 18.45 -37.03 -62.30
CA ALA A 2 18.38 -36.72 -63.73
C ALA A 2 17.94 -35.26 -63.96
N LEU A 3 18.53 -34.41 -64.79
CA LEU A 3 19.73 -34.40 -65.65
C LEU A 3 19.52 -33.11 -66.48
N ARG A 4 20.57 -32.31 -66.73
CA ARG A 4 20.84 -31.58 -68.01
C ARG A 4 19.78 -30.60 -68.56
N ALA A 5 20.07 -29.57 -69.34
CA ALA A 5 21.25 -28.87 -69.87
C ALA A 5 20.65 -27.61 -70.58
N ASN A 6 21.32 -26.66 -71.26
CA ASN A 6 22.47 -26.67 -72.14
C ASN A 6 22.65 -25.20 -72.64
N THR A 7 23.86 -24.61 -72.56
CA THR A 7 24.77 -24.20 -73.67
C THR A 7 24.32 -23.13 -74.68
N LEU A 8 25.21 -22.15 -74.93
CA LEU A 8 25.94 -21.83 -76.20
C LEU A 8 26.64 -20.44 -76.04
N LEU A 9 27.80 -20.05 -76.61
CA LEU A 9 28.78 -20.64 -77.54
C LEU A 9 30.12 -19.83 -77.47
N ALA A 10 31.20 -20.46 -77.93
CA ALA A 10 32.62 -20.12 -77.86
C ALA A 10 33.17 -19.01 -78.78
N ALA A 11 34.42 -18.60 -78.52
CA ALA A 11 35.45 -18.46 -79.56
C ALA A 11 36.88 -18.62 -78.99
N VAL A 12 37.58 -19.67 -79.43
CA VAL A 12 39.03 -19.84 -79.36
C VAL A 12 39.61 -19.44 -80.71
N VAL A 13 40.63 -18.59 -80.75
CA VAL A 13 41.51 -18.40 -81.92
C VAL A 13 42.96 -18.48 -81.46
N PHE A 14 43.67 -19.49 -81.96
CA PHE A 14 45.12 -19.66 -81.83
C PHE A 14 45.87 -18.74 -82.80
N GLY A 15 46.96 -18.11 -82.33
CA GLY A 15 47.97 -17.45 -83.15
C GLY A 15 49.37 -17.78 -82.62
N LEU A 16 50.25 -18.30 -83.48
CA LEU A 16 51.54 -18.92 -83.18
C LEU A 16 52.63 -18.00 -82.59
N LEU A 17 53.47 -18.59 -81.73
CA LEU A 17 54.76 -18.12 -81.22
C LEU A 17 55.80 -17.82 -82.33
N GLN A 18 56.68 -16.83 -82.08
CA GLN A 18 58.14 -16.98 -82.18
C GLN A 18 58.93 -16.01 -81.25
N LEU A 19 59.37 -16.55 -80.11
CA LEU A 19 60.74 -16.58 -79.51
C LEU A 19 61.85 -15.66 -80.10
N TYR A 20 62.79 -15.01 -79.38
CA TYR A 20 63.42 -15.16 -78.05
C TYR A 20 64.07 -13.81 -77.60
N SER A 21 64.06 -13.51 -76.29
CA SER A 21 65.31 -13.36 -75.53
C SER A 21 65.06 -13.71 -74.07
N VAL A 22 65.79 -14.70 -73.56
CA VAL A 22 65.71 -15.25 -72.21
C VAL A 22 66.07 -14.16 -71.19
N SER A 23 65.09 -13.58 -70.50
CA SER A 23 65.33 -13.12 -69.13
C SER A 23 65.26 -14.35 -68.23
N LYS A 24 66.06 -14.39 -67.16
CA LYS A 24 65.96 -15.44 -66.14
C LYS A 24 64.47 -15.63 -65.81
N ALA A 25 63.95 -16.86 -65.94
CA ALA A 25 62.63 -17.17 -65.41
C ALA A 25 62.70 -16.95 -63.89
N GLN A 26 62.19 -15.81 -63.42
CA GLN A 26 62.07 -15.58 -61.99
C GLN A 26 61.11 -16.63 -61.43
N PRO A 27 61.47 -17.32 -60.33
CA PRO A 27 60.58 -18.30 -59.72
C PRO A 27 59.27 -17.61 -59.32
N MET A 28 58.15 -18.32 -59.49
CA MET A 28 56.85 -17.86 -59.00
C MET A 28 56.70 -18.27 -57.54
N LEU A 29 56.27 -17.33 -56.71
CA LEU A 29 56.02 -17.52 -55.29
C LEU A 29 54.55 -17.23 -55.02
N ASN A 30 53.79 -18.20 -54.52
CA ASN A 30 52.39 -18.00 -54.16
C ASN A 30 52.29 -17.79 -52.64
N VAL A 31 51.64 -16.71 -52.22
CA VAL A 31 51.51 -16.31 -50.82
C VAL A 31 50.03 -16.19 -50.48
N GLN A 32 49.60 -16.80 -49.38
CA GLN A 32 48.22 -16.73 -48.91
C GLN A 32 48.16 -16.73 -47.38
N PHE A 33 47.12 -16.11 -46.83
CA PHE A 33 46.73 -16.35 -45.45
C PHE A 33 46.07 -17.73 -45.34
N THR A 34 46.47 -18.54 -44.37
CA THR A 34 45.91 -19.88 -44.12
C THR A 34 45.16 -20.00 -42.79
N GLU A 35 45.44 -19.10 -41.85
CA GLU A 35 44.78 -19.03 -40.55
C GLU A 35 44.81 -17.56 -40.12
N VAL A 36 43.71 -17.06 -39.57
CA VAL A 36 43.65 -15.75 -38.94
C VAL A 36 42.75 -15.91 -37.72
N ASP A 37 43.32 -15.70 -36.55
CA ASP A 37 42.68 -15.76 -35.25
C ASP A 37 42.73 -14.38 -34.60
N PHE A 38 41.75 -14.11 -33.74
CA PHE A 38 41.60 -12.82 -33.09
C PHE A 38 41.41 -13.02 -31.60
N GLN A 39 42.04 -12.15 -30.81
CA GLN A 39 41.89 -12.14 -29.37
C GLN A 39 41.85 -10.70 -28.87
N ALA A 40 40.78 -10.31 -28.20
CA ALA A 40 40.73 -9.04 -27.46
C ALA A 40 41.36 -9.22 -26.07
N VAL A 41 42.31 -8.36 -25.70
CA VAL A 41 42.99 -8.35 -24.39
C VAL A 41 43.21 -6.90 -23.95
N GLU A 42 42.62 -6.50 -22.82
CA GLU A 42 42.90 -5.21 -22.14
C GLU A 42 42.86 -3.96 -23.04
N GLY A 43 41.89 -3.85 -23.96
CA GLY A 43 41.76 -2.70 -24.87
C GLY A 43 42.64 -2.76 -26.12
N GLU A 44 43.28 -3.90 -26.40
CA GLU A 44 43.93 -4.19 -27.67
C GLU A 44 43.33 -5.44 -28.34
N LEU A 45 43.10 -5.35 -29.64
CA LEU A 45 42.81 -6.46 -30.52
C LEU A 45 44.12 -7.04 -31.03
N GLN A 46 44.44 -8.24 -30.58
CA GLN A 46 45.54 -9.02 -31.15
C GLN A 46 45.02 -9.88 -32.29
N ILE A 47 45.59 -9.69 -33.48
CA ILE A 47 45.30 -10.45 -34.69
C ILE A 47 46.48 -11.36 -35.00
N ASP A 48 46.34 -12.65 -34.70
CA ASP A 48 47.33 -13.67 -35.01
C ASP A 48 47.04 -14.28 -36.38
N PHE A 49 48.02 -14.31 -37.27
CA PHE A 49 47.85 -14.85 -38.61
C PHE A 49 48.92 -15.86 -38.97
N ARG A 50 48.57 -16.77 -39.87
CA ARG A 50 49.47 -17.69 -40.53
C ARG A 50 49.51 -17.40 -42.02
N LEU A 51 50.71 -17.18 -42.53
CA LEU A 51 51.00 -16.97 -43.94
C LEU A 51 51.65 -18.22 -44.52
N THR A 52 51.06 -18.83 -45.53
CA THR A 52 51.67 -19.94 -46.26
C THR A 52 52.29 -19.43 -47.55
N VAL A 53 53.59 -19.70 -47.69
CA VAL A 53 54.42 -19.34 -48.83
C VAL A 53 54.74 -20.62 -49.61
N MET A 54 54.30 -20.68 -50.86
CA MET A 54 54.49 -21.81 -51.76
C MET A 54 55.42 -21.44 -52.93
N GLY A 55 56.60 -22.04 -52.98
CA GLY A 55 57.63 -21.79 -53.97
C GLY A 55 59.02 -21.67 -53.37
N ALA A 56 60.04 -21.74 -54.23
CA ALA A 56 61.42 -21.50 -53.83
C ALA A 56 61.65 -19.99 -53.67
N VAL A 57 62.34 -19.59 -52.60
CA VAL A 57 62.62 -18.18 -52.27
C VAL A 57 64.12 -17.97 -52.46
N PRO A 58 64.56 -17.34 -53.56
CA PRO A 58 65.98 -17.25 -53.91
C PRO A 58 66.75 -16.22 -53.08
N VAL A 59 66.07 -15.20 -52.57
CA VAL A 59 66.62 -14.07 -51.78
C VAL A 59 65.72 -13.80 -50.57
N GLN A 60 66.21 -13.08 -49.56
CA GLN A 60 65.38 -12.71 -48.41
C GLN A 60 64.26 -11.77 -48.88
N LEU A 61 63.02 -12.05 -48.49
CA LEU A 61 61.87 -11.21 -48.82
C LEU A 61 61.32 -10.59 -47.56
N GLU A 62 60.88 -9.35 -47.65
CA GLU A 62 60.18 -8.66 -46.58
C GLU A 62 58.77 -8.31 -47.08
N LEU A 63 57.78 -8.95 -46.47
CA LEU A 63 56.37 -8.67 -46.71
C LEU A 63 55.85 -7.75 -45.61
N MET A 64 55.07 -6.76 -45.98
CA MET A 64 54.38 -5.85 -45.08
C MET A 64 52.94 -6.31 -44.93
N ILE A 65 52.47 -6.45 -43.70
CA ILE A 65 51.08 -6.76 -43.38
C ILE A 65 50.47 -5.53 -42.72
N THR A 66 49.45 -4.96 -43.36
CA THR A 66 48.82 -3.71 -42.93
C THR A 66 47.34 -3.95 -42.60
N PRO A 67 46.88 -3.62 -41.39
CA PRO A 67 45.46 -3.63 -41.05
C PRO A 67 44.77 -2.37 -41.60
N TYR A 68 43.53 -2.53 -42.03
CA TYR A 68 42.61 -1.45 -42.41
C TYR A 68 41.26 -1.65 -41.73
N THR A 69 40.66 -0.58 -41.21
CA THR A 69 39.27 -0.54 -40.76
C THR A 69 38.35 -0.01 -41.86
N PHE A 70 37.07 -0.38 -41.78
CA PHE A 70 36.03 0.17 -42.63
C PHE A 70 34.93 0.69 -41.74
N ASP A 71 34.73 2.01 -41.76
CA ASP A 71 33.61 2.64 -41.09
C ASP A 71 32.43 2.72 -42.07
N GLU A 72 31.24 2.39 -41.59
CA GLU A 72 29.95 2.40 -42.28
C GLU A 72 29.63 1.31 -43.34
N TYR A 73 28.55 0.58 -43.04
CA TYR A 73 27.68 -0.04 -44.03
C TYR A 73 27.16 1.03 -45.01
N THR A 74 27.38 0.82 -46.31
CA THR A 74 26.80 1.51 -47.49
C THR A 74 27.54 2.71 -48.06
N ASP A 75 28.05 2.55 -49.29
CA ASP A 75 28.18 3.70 -50.20
C ASP A 75 26.77 4.18 -50.60
N GLN A 76 26.63 5.44 -51.02
CA GLN A 76 25.37 6.05 -51.48
C GLN A 76 24.74 5.39 -52.73
N ILE A 77 25.14 4.18 -53.11
CA ILE A 77 24.66 3.42 -54.27
C ILE A 77 24.28 1.97 -53.91
N GLY A 78 24.48 1.52 -52.67
CA GLY A 78 23.95 0.25 -52.17
C GLY A 78 24.59 -1.00 -52.78
N ARG A 79 25.92 -0.99 -53.01
CA ARG A 79 26.63 -2.19 -53.48
C ARG A 79 27.18 -3.01 -52.30
N PRO A 80 27.19 -4.36 -52.39
CA PRO A 80 27.83 -5.19 -51.39
C PRO A 80 29.37 -5.11 -51.47
N ILE A 81 30.02 -5.36 -50.34
CA ILE A 81 31.47 -5.32 -50.04
C ILE A 81 32.41 -5.90 -51.15
N PRO A 82 32.04 -6.92 -51.97
CA PRO A 82 32.95 -7.44 -53.00
C PRO A 82 33.32 -6.45 -54.12
N ASP A 83 32.55 -5.37 -54.36
CA ASP A 83 32.79 -4.46 -55.48
C ASP A 83 33.84 -3.37 -55.19
N ILE A 84 34.14 -3.07 -53.92
CA ILE A 84 35.17 -2.08 -53.53
C ILE A 84 36.59 -2.69 -53.67
N ILE A 85 36.71 -4.01 -53.51
CA ILE A 85 37.96 -4.78 -53.59
C ILE A 85 38.53 -4.80 -55.02
N ALA A 86 37.72 -4.54 -56.05
CA ALA A 86 38.14 -4.52 -57.44
C ALA A 86 38.78 -3.20 -57.89
N ASP A 87 38.46 -2.07 -57.26
CA ASP A 87 38.85 -0.72 -57.76
C ASP A 87 40.30 -0.34 -57.39
N ARG A 88 40.91 -1.02 -56.40
CA ARG A 88 42.34 -0.83 -56.08
C ARG A 88 43.27 -1.58 -57.04
N ALA A 89 42.77 -2.59 -57.78
CA ALA A 89 43.53 -3.22 -58.86
C ALA A 89 43.73 -2.28 -60.07
N ASP A 90 42.91 -1.22 -60.18
CA ASP A 90 42.95 -0.22 -61.26
C ASP A 90 43.50 1.16 -60.82
N GLY A 91 44.04 1.28 -59.61
CA GLY A 91 44.77 2.48 -59.16
C GLY A 91 43.92 3.70 -58.82
N VAL A 92 42.66 3.53 -58.45
CA VAL A 92 41.79 4.62 -58.00
C VAL A 92 41.77 4.69 -56.47
N ASN A 93 42.45 5.70 -55.90
CA ASN A 93 42.42 6.01 -54.47
C ASN A 93 41.02 6.53 -54.07
N ARG A 94 40.22 5.68 -53.41
CA ARG A 94 38.96 6.07 -52.74
C ARG A 94 38.71 5.28 -51.44
N ALA A 95 39.72 5.21 -50.58
CA ALA A 95 39.47 5.05 -49.15
C ALA A 95 39.72 6.45 -48.55
N GLU A 96 38.67 7.11 -48.06
CA GLU A 96 38.87 8.32 -47.27
C GLU A 96 39.60 7.94 -45.98
N GLU A 97 40.64 8.71 -45.65
CA GLU A 97 41.44 8.54 -44.46
C GLU A 97 40.67 9.07 -43.25
N THR A 98 39.80 8.26 -42.66
CA THR A 98 39.34 8.46 -41.30
C THR A 98 40.25 7.67 -40.38
N LEU A 99 41.14 8.42 -39.72
CA LEU A 99 42.03 7.91 -38.68
C LEU A 99 41.20 7.56 -37.46
N ASP A 100 41.33 6.33 -36.96
CA ASP A 100 41.29 6.09 -35.50
C ASP A 100 42.29 5.05 -34.99
N PHE A 101 42.99 4.31 -35.87
CA PHE A 101 43.94 3.29 -35.41
C PHE A 101 45.35 3.47 -35.97
N PRO A 102 46.41 3.32 -35.14
CA PRO A 102 47.78 3.37 -35.62
C PRO A 102 48.02 2.20 -36.58
N ARG A 103 48.33 2.53 -37.84
CA ARG A 103 48.92 1.59 -38.80
C ARG A 103 50.28 1.16 -38.25
N GLN A 104 50.35 0.12 -37.44
CA GLN A 104 51.60 -0.57 -37.15
C GLN A 104 51.73 -1.74 -38.12
N PRO A 105 52.22 -1.52 -39.35
CA PRO A 105 52.45 -2.62 -40.27
C PRO A 105 53.49 -3.56 -39.67
N VAL A 106 53.26 -4.86 -39.81
CA VAL A 106 54.19 -5.88 -39.36
C VAL A 106 54.95 -6.42 -40.54
N THR A 107 56.27 -6.34 -40.47
CA THR A 107 57.16 -6.90 -41.49
C THR A 107 57.44 -8.36 -41.21
N VAL A 108 57.07 -9.24 -42.14
CA VAL A 108 57.40 -10.67 -42.12
C VAL A 108 58.61 -10.92 -43.01
N THR A 109 59.73 -11.31 -42.41
CA THR A 109 60.94 -11.66 -43.14
C THR A 109 60.94 -13.14 -43.51
N ILE A 110 61.00 -13.42 -44.82
CA ILE A 110 61.08 -14.76 -45.39
C ILE A 110 62.53 -15.02 -45.81
N PRO A 111 63.26 -15.93 -45.14
CA PRO A 111 64.64 -16.22 -45.49
C PRO A 111 64.74 -17.01 -46.82
N PRO A 112 65.89 -16.91 -47.54
CA PRO A 112 66.15 -17.72 -48.72
C PRO A 112 66.03 -19.21 -48.41
N SER A 113 65.30 -19.96 -49.24
CA SER A 113 65.23 -21.42 -49.11
C SER A 113 64.58 -22.10 -50.31
N ASP A 114 65.05 -23.32 -50.59
CA ASP A 114 64.57 -24.22 -51.65
C ASP A 114 63.32 -25.03 -51.24
N VAL A 115 62.84 -24.85 -50.00
CA VAL A 115 61.64 -25.54 -49.50
C VAL A 115 60.40 -24.92 -50.14
N THR A 116 59.60 -25.76 -50.78
CA THR A 116 58.47 -25.36 -51.63
C THR A 116 57.19 -24.99 -50.87
N ARG A 117 57.10 -25.25 -49.57
CA ARG A 117 56.00 -24.78 -48.70
C ARG A 117 56.54 -24.41 -47.32
N ARG A 118 56.22 -23.22 -46.86
CA ARG A 118 56.57 -22.72 -45.52
C ARG A 118 55.39 -21.97 -44.94
N ASP A 119 55.22 -22.08 -43.63
CA ASP A 119 54.21 -21.35 -42.88
C ASP A 119 54.93 -20.38 -41.94
N PHE A 120 54.50 -19.13 -41.95
CA PHE A 120 55.01 -18.06 -41.09
C PHE A 120 53.88 -17.59 -40.20
N GLN A 121 54.17 -17.37 -38.92
CA GLN A 121 53.22 -16.78 -37.98
C GLN A 121 53.64 -15.35 -37.70
N GLY A 122 52.65 -14.47 -37.57
CA GLY A 122 52.85 -13.11 -37.09
C GLY A 122 51.61 -12.64 -36.35
N SER A 123 51.76 -11.53 -35.63
CA SER A 123 50.69 -10.92 -34.85
C SER A 123 50.69 -9.41 -35.10
N VAL A 124 49.51 -8.82 -35.24
CA VAL A 124 49.31 -7.37 -35.28
C VAL A 124 48.44 -6.99 -34.08
N SER A 125 48.84 -5.98 -33.32
CA SER A 125 47.99 -5.40 -32.27
C SER A 125 47.37 -4.10 -32.77
N ILE A 126 46.08 -3.93 -32.52
CA ILE A 126 45.33 -2.70 -32.79
C ILE A 126 44.72 -2.28 -31.45
N GLU A 127 45.00 -1.07 -30.97
CA GLU A 127 44.24 -0.52 -29.84
C GLU A 127 42.77 -0.45 -30.28
N ILE A 128 41.83 -0.96 -29.51
CA ILE A 128 40.39 -0.89 -29.83
C ILE A 128 39.63 -0.36 -28.62
N ASP A 129 38.61 0.46 -28.86
CA ASP A 129 37.68 0.84 -27.81
C ASP A 129 36.59 -0.23 -27.71
N ILE A 130 36.80 -1.19 -26.81
CA ILE A 130 35.93 -2.36 -26.59
C ILE A 130 34.64 -2.04 -25.82
N ILE A 131 34.13 -0.82 -25.91
CA ILE A 131 32.87 -0.46 -25.26
C ILE A 131 31.84 -0.10 -26.34
N ASN A 132 31.05 -1.10 -26.73
CA ASN A 132 29.74 -0.94 -27.35
C ASN A 132 29.73 -0.19 -28.69
N GLU A 133 30.60 -0.63 -29.61
CA GLU A 133 30.70 -0.17 -30.99
C GLU A 133 29.88 -1.08 -31.95
N PRO A 134 29.41 -0.56 -33.11
CA PRO A 134 28.78 -1.42 -34.12
C PRO A 134 29.72 -2.52 -34.60
N GLU A 135 29.18 -3.60 -35.19
CA GLU A 135 30.01 -4.69 -35.75
C GLU A 135 31.08 -4.16 -36.73
N GLU A 136 32.34 -4.22 -36.34
CA GLU A 136 33.46 -3.75 -37.16
C GLU A 136 34.06 -4.85 -38.05
N ILE A 137 34.46 -4.47 -39.26
CA ILE A 137 35.14 -5.35 -40.22
C ILE A 137 36.56 -4.82 -40.45
N PHE A 138 37.56 -5.65 -40.16
CA PHE A 138 38.96 -5.36 -40.43
C PHE A 138 39.45 -6.13 -41.66
N LEU A 139 40.28 -5.48 -42.46
CA LEU A 139 40.94 -6.07 -43.62
C LEU A 139 42.44 -6.14 -43.35
N LEU A 140 43.02 -7.33 -43.49
CA LEU A 140 44.48 -7.49 -43.51
C LEU A 140 44.94 -7.59 -44.95
N LEU A 141 45.90 -6.73 -45.32
CA LEU A 141 46.52 -6.73 -46.63
C LEU A 141 48.00 -7.11 -46.51
N VAL A 142 48.41 -8.14 -47.25
CA VAL A 142 49.83 -8.51 -47.40
C VAL A 142 50.39 -8.01 -48.73
N GLU A 143 51.49 -7.25 -48.65
CA GLU A 143 52.16 -6.62 -49.77
C GLU A 143 53.67 -6.85 -49.68
N PRO A 144 54.45 -6.81 -50.79
CA PRO A 144 55.89 -6.70 -50.70
C PRO A 144 56.28 -5.30 -50.19
N THR A 145 57.31 -5.22 -49.36
CA THR A 145 57.95 -3.93 -49.03
C THR A 145 58.51 -3.25 -50.28
N GLU A 146 58.69 -1.92 -50.25
CA GLU A 146 59.30 -1.18 -51.38
C GLU A 146 60.67 -1.76 -51.78
N ASP A 147 61.48 -2.17 -50.82
CA ASP A 147 62.79 -2.78 -51.07
C ASP A 147 62.66 -4.13 -51.78
N THR A 148 61.71 -4.97 -51.35
CA THR A 148 61.43 -6.27 -52.00
C THR A 148 60.81 -6.10 -53.38
N ALA A 149 59.94 -5.10 -53.56
CA ALA A 149 59.29 -4.80 -54.84
C ALA A 149 60.29 -4.28 -55.90
N ASN A 150 61.34 -3.59 -55.45
CA ASN A 150 62.37 -3.02 -56.32
C ASN A 150 63.61 -3.93 -56.50
N ASP A 151 63.69 -5.06 -55.80
CA ASP A 151 64.78 -6.02 -55.95
C ASP A 151 64.62 -6.85 -57.24
N ALA A 152 65.52 -6.62 -58.20
CA ALA A 152 65.54 -7.33 -59.48
C ALA A 152 65.81 -8.85 -59.35
N GLU A 153 66.30 -9.32 -58.20
CA GLU A 153 66.50 -10.74 -57.91
C GLU A 153 65.33 -11.40 -57.16
N ALA A 154 64.33 -10.62 -56.74
CA ALA A 154 63.12 -11.13 -56.10
C ALA A 154 62.29 -12.03 -57.05
N PRO A 155 61.59 -13.04 -56.53
CA PRO A 155 60.63 -13.84 -57.30
C PRO A 155 59.39 -13.02 -57.67
N ASN A 156 58.66 -13.49 -58.67
CA ASN A 156 57.32 -12.95 -58.94
C ASN A 156 56.35 -13.48 -57.88
N ILE A 157 55.86 -12.58 -57.02
CA ILE A 157 54.94 -12.92 -55.94
C ILE A 157 53.50 -12.82 -56.45
N ILE A 158 52.74 -13.89 -56.25
CA ILE A 158 51.30 -13.95 -56.51
C ILE A 158 50.64 -14.07 -55.15
N PHE A 159 49.73 -13.15 -54.83
CA PHE A 159 48.92 -13.24 -53.63
C PHE A 159 47.57 -13.83 -53.96
N GLU A 160 47.15 -14.88 -53.25
CA GLU A 160 45.76 -15.34 -53.36
C GLU A 160 44.82 -14.27 -52.79
N ASN A 161 43.64 -14.11 -53.39
CA ASN A 161 42.65 -13.08 -53.03
C ASN A 161 43.23 -11.64 -53.00
N ASN A 162 44.20 -11.34 -53.88
CA ASN A 162 44.91 -10.06 -53.91
C ASN A 162 45.60 -9.68 -52.58
N GLY A 163 45.94 -10.68 -51.77
CA GLY A 163 46.60 -10.46 -50.47
C GLY A 163 45.64 -10.00 -49.37
N LEU A 164 44.33 -10.09 -49.59
CA LEU A 164 43.32 -9.62 -48.65
C LEU A 164 42.72 -10.79 -47.84
N THR A 165 42.49 -10.56 -46.56
CA THR A 165 41.64 -11.42 -45.71
C THR A 165 40.78 -10.56 -44.77
N ILE A 166 39.61 -11.09 -44.40
CA ILE A 166 38.59 -10.37 -43.62
C ILE A 166 38.57 -10.91 -42.19
N ALA A 167 38.54 -10.00 -41.24
CA ALA A 167 38.31 -10.21 -39.83
C ALA A 167 37.00 -9.50 -39.44
N ARG A 168 36.13 -10.16 -38.68
CA ARG A 168 34.88 -9.56 -38.21
C ARG A 168 34.86 -9.60 -36.69
N ILE A 169 34.71 -8.44 -36.07
CA ILE A 169 34.36 -8.36 -34.65
C ILE A 169 32.83 -8.40 -34.58
N VAL A 170 32.32 -9.25 -33.70
CA VAL A 170 30.91 -9.25 -33.34
C VAL A 170 30.85 -8.61 -31.97
N ASP A 171 30.21 -7.45 -31.89
CA ASP A 171 29.93 -6.77 -30.64
C ASP A 171 29.12 -7.70 -29.71
N ASP A 172 29.60 -7.90 -28.48
CA ASP A 172 28.93 -8.66 -27.42
C ASP A 172 28.42 -7.78 -26.27
N ASP A 173 28.49 -6.45 -26.41
CA ASP A 173 28.01 -5.49 -25.42
C ASP A 173 26.51 -5.23 -25.53
N GLU A 174 25.75 -6.22 -25.06
CA GLU A 174 24.30 -6.11 -24.93
C GLU A 174 23.92 -5.23 -23.74
N VAL A 175 23.26 -4.09 -23.99
CA VAL A 175 22.77 -3.19 -22.92
C VAL A 175 21.33 -3.54 -22.57
N SER A 176 21.06 -3.82 -21.30
CA SER A 176 19.71 -4.06 -20.81
C SER A 176 19.16 -2.95 -19.93
N PHE A 177 17.91 -2.56 -20.19
CA PHE A 177 17.20 -1.52 -19.42
C PHE A 177 16.06 -2.11 -18.60
N GLN A 178 15.91 -1.69 -17.36
CA GLN A 178 14.86 -2.15 -16.46
C GLN A 178 14.58 -1.15 -15.33
N PHE A 179 13.42 -1.25 -14.69
CA PHE A 179 13.18 -0.55 -13.43
C PHE A 179 14.09 -1.12 -12.33
N GLU A 180 14.61 -0.24 -11.46
CA GLU A 180 15.42 -0.64 -10.31
C GLU A 180 14.62 -1.52 -9.33
N GLN A 181 13.34 -1.19 -9.13
CA GLN A 181 12.43 -1.91 -8.24
C GLN A 181 11.15 -2.29 -8.98
N VAL A 182 10.56 -3.40 -8.57
CA VAL A 182 9.26 -3.89 -9.08
C VAL A 182 8.07 -3.30 -8.31
N LEU A 183 8.33 -2.74 -7.13
CA LEU A 183 7.35 -2.14 -6.24
C LEU A 183 7.98 -0.92 -5.57
N TYR A 184 7.31 0.22 -5.69
CA TYR A 184 7.60 1.45 -4.97
C TYR A 184 6.44 1.75 -4.02
N ASP A 185 6.79 2.03 -2.76
CA ASP A 185 5.83 2.29 -1.68
C ASP A 185 6.01 3.76 -1.25
N VAL A 186 5.03 4.60 -1.59
CA VAL A 186 5.11 6.06 -1.45
C VAL A 186 4.00 6.60 -0.56
N SER A 187 4.29 7.71 0.14
CA SER A 187 3.30 8.44 0.94
C SER A 187 2.80 9.63 0.14
N GLU A 188 1.54 9.99 0.29
CA GLU A 188 0.98 11.19 -0.35
C GLU A 188 1.71 12.48 0.07
N ALA A 189 2.03 12.59 1.36
CA ALA A 189 2.88 13.64 1.95
C ALA A 189 4.21 13.92 1.25
N ASP A 190 4.74 12.97 0.48
CA ASP A 190 6.06 13.11 -0.15
C ASP A 190 6.07 14.25 -1.20
N GLY A 191 4.91 14.60 -1.80
CA GLY A 191 4.63 15.80 -2.62
C GLY A 191 5.45 15.99 -3.92
N GLN A 192 6.61 15.33 -4.06
CA GLN A 192 7.43 15.26 -5.27
C GLN A 192 8.37 14.04 -5.16
N LEU A 193 8.25 13.09 -6.10
CA LEU A 193 9.01 11.83 -6.10
C LEU A 193 10.20 11.75 -7.08
N PRO A 194 10.87 12.84 -7.52
CA PRO A 194 11.77 12.72 -8.67
C PRO A 194 12.85 11.65 -8.46
N ASP A 195 13.28 11.34 -7.22
CA ASP A 195 14.36 10.38 -7.00
C ASP A 195 13.91 8.93 -6.65
N ARG A 196 12.61 8.62 -6.58
CA ARG A 196 12.19 7.28 -6.12
C ARG A 196 12.13 6.26 -7.26
N ILE A 197 11.57 6.63 -8.43
CA ILE A 197 11.42 5.68 -9.54
C ILE A 197 12.61 5.80 -10.48
N GLN A 198 13.45 4.77 -10.48
CA GLN A 198 14.69 4.74 -11.26
C GLN A 198 14.57 3.71 -12.37
N LEU A 199 14.83 4.15 -13.59
CA LEU A 199 15.18 3.28 -14.70
C LEU A 199 16.70 3.10 -14.68
N VAL A 200 17.18 1.87 -14.78
CA VAL A 200 18.60 1.53 -14.70
C VAL A 200 19.03 0.73 -15.93
N ARG A 201 20.30 0.90 -16.30
CA ARG A 201 21.00 0.04 -17.26
C ARG A 201 22.08 -0.77 -16.55
N ASP A 202 22.42 -1.93 -17.12
CA ASP A 202 23.38 -2.88 -16.57
C ASP A 202 24.84 -2.53 -16.84
N ILE A 203 25.14 -1.83 -17.93
CA ILE A 203 26.50 -1.44 -18.34
C ILE A 203 26.54 0.05 -18.68
N ASP A 204 27.69 0.67 -18.39
CA ASP A 204 27.99 2.02 -18.83
C ASP A 204 28.20 2.07 -20.34
N SER A 205 27.33 2.77 -21.05
CA SER A 205 27.41 3.05 -22.49
C SER A 205 27.57 4.56 -22.73
N GLU A 206 28.35 4.93 -23.74
CA GLU A 206 28.48 6.30 -24.24
C GLU A 206 27.33 6.71 -25.19
N LEU A 207 26.46 5.77 -25.53
CA LEU A 207 25.30 6.03 -26.38
C LEU A 207 24.16 6.66 -25.56
N GLU A 208 23.45 7.56 -26.22
CA GLU A 208 22.21 8.16 -25.73
C GLU A 208 21.02 7.30 -26.14
N TYR A 209 20.11 7.05 -25.20
CA TYR A 209 18.90 6.25 -25.46
C TYR A 209 17.65 7.00 -25.05
N THR A 210 16.57 6.81 -25.82
CA THR A 210 15.26 7.38 -25.51
C THR A 210 14.23 6.26 -25.32
N PHE A 211 13.46 6.34 -24.25
CA PHE A 211 12.40 5.38 -23.93
C PHE A 211 11.05 6.06 -23.78
N ASN A 212 9.99 5.38 -24.20
CA ASN A 212 8.63 5.80 -23.92
C ASN A 212 8.12 5.04 -22.69
N ILE A 213 7.56 5.76 -21.74
CA ILE A 213 6.90 5.16 -20.59
C ILE A 213 5.40 5.12 -20.87
N SER A 214 4.80 3.94 -20.71
CA SER A 214 3.35 3.81 -20.71
C SER A 214 2.82 3.64 -19.29
N LEU A 215 1.76 4.38 -18.98
CA LEU A 215 0.97 4.18 -17.78
C LEU A 215 -0.04 3.06 -17.99
N ARG A 216 -0.24 2.23 -16.97
CA ARG A 216 -1.27 1.19 -16.90
C ARG A 216 -1.97 1.29 -15.54
N GLY A 217 -3.27 1.00 -15.50
CA GLY A 217 -4.00 0.92 -14.24
C GLY A 217 -3.46 -0.18 -13.31
N GLY A 218 -3.50 0.10 -12.02
CA GLY A 218 -3.21 -0.85 -10.93
C GLY A 218 -4.35 -1.82 -10.64
N ASP A 219 -4.24 -2.56 -9.54
CA ASP A 219 -5.33 -3.43 -9.05
C ASP A 219 -6.39 -2.62 -8.28
N THR A 220 -5.94 -1.61 -7.53
CA THR A 220 -6.68 -0.54 -6.86
C THR A 220 -6.32 0.78 -7.55
N PRO A 221 -7.03 1.18 -8.61
CA PRO A 221 -6.52 2.18 -9.54
C PRO A 221 -6.49 3.58 -8.92
N ALA A 222 -5.28 4.13 -8.81
CA ALA A 222 -5.07 5.56 -8.64
C ALA A 222 -5.51 6.32 -9.92
N THR A 223 -6.12 7.49 -9.76
CA THR A 223 -6.65 8.38 -10.80
C THR A 223 -5.65 9.50 -11.15
N GLU A 224 -5.34 9.62 -12.44
CA GLU A 224 -4.52 10.71 -12.94
C GLU A 224 -5.24 12.06 -12.82
N GLY A 225 -4.55 13.05 -12.26
CA GLY A 225 -5.06 14.40 -12.00
C GLY A 225 -5.65 14.57 -10.59
N ASP A 226 -6.01 13.48 -9.93
CA ASP A 226 -6.47 13.46 -8.54
C ASP A 226 -5.31 13.05 -7.62
N ASP A 227 -4.73 11.85 -7.76
CA ASP A 227 -3.68 11.35 -6.85
C ASP A 227 -2.25 11.44 -7.43
N PHE A 228 -2.12 11.51 -8.75
CA PHE A 228 -0.81 11.75 -9.40
C PHE A 228 -0.95 12.47 -10.73
N VAL A 229 0.13 13.13 -11.17
CA VAL A 229 0.24 13.71 -12.52
C VAL A 229 1.28 12.95 -13.31
N PHE A 230 0.85 12.42 -14.45
CA PHE A 230 1.72 11.84 -15.47
C PHE A 230 1.74 12.76 -16.70
N MET A 231 2.90 12.90 -17.34
CA MET A 231 2.95 13.59 -18.63
C MET A 231 2.65 12.56 -19.72
N GLU A 232 1.53 12.71 -20.42
CA GLU A 232 1.24 11.91 -21.62
C GLU A 232 2.46 11.94 -22.57
N ASP A 233 2.78 10.78 -23.16
CA ASP A 233 3.96 10.59 -24.02
C ASP A 233 5.31 10.94 -23.35
N LEU A 234 5.47 10.62 -22.06
CA LEU A 234 6.73 10.79 -21.34
C LEU A 234 7.89 10.07 -22.05
N VAL A 235 8.77 10.86 -22.66
CA VAL A 235 10.05 10.41 -23.22
C VAL A 235 11.14 10.57 -22.18
N ILE A 236 11.73 9.46 -21.74
CA ILE A 236 12.88 9.47 -20.85
C ILE A 236 14.15 9.46 -21.68
N LEU A 237 14.97 10.49 -21.48
CA LEU A 237 16.32 10.57 -22.02
C LEU A 237 17.28 9.88 -21.07
N PHE A 238 18.06 8.94 -21.59
CA PHE A 238 19.15 8.25 -20.90
C PHE A 238 20.48 8.75 -21.47
N PRO A 239 21.15 9.72 -20.81
CA PRO A 239 22.37 10.32 -21.33
C PRO A 239 23.57 9.35 -21.34
N PRO A 240 24.63 9.67 -22.12
CA PRO A 240 25.90 8.96 -22.08
C PRO A 240 26.48 8.85 -20.66
N SER A 241 27.07 7.70 -20.33
CA SER A 241 27.74 7.43 -19.05
C SER A 241 26.86 7.60 -17.78
N VAL A 242 25.54 7.62 -17.94
CA VAL A 242 24.57 7.66 -16.83
C VAL A 242 23.90 6.30 -16.71
N ASN A 243 24.05 5.63 -15.57
CA ASN A 243 23.45 4.30 -15.33
C ASN A 243 22.05 4.32 -14.73
N ARG A 244 21.57 5.49 -14.28
CA ARG A 244 20.29 5.65 -13.60
C ARG A 244 19.63 6.94 -14.04
N VAL A 245 18.37 6.86 -14.43
CA VAL A 245 17.56 8.03 -14.71
C VAL A 245 16.26 7.95 -13.93
N SER A 246 15.92 9.09 -13.36
CA SER A 246 14.74 9.34 -12.57
C SER A 246 13.53 9.63 -13.45
N ILE A 247 12.42 8.97 -13.16
CA ILE A 247 11.16 9.16 -13.88
C ILE A 247 10.32 10.19 -13.12
N PRO A 248 10.03 11.37 -13.72
CA PRO A 248 9.37 12.46 -13.02
C PRO A 248 7.86 12.20 -12.92
N ILE A 249 7.44 11.57 -11.82
CA ILE A 249 6.03 11.43 -11.44
C ILE A 249 5.81 12.22 -10.16
N ASN A 250 4.75 13.02 -10.15
CA ASN A 250 4.36 13.80 -8.98
C ASN A 250 3.12 13.14 -8.37
N ILE A 251 3.19 12.80 -7.10
CA ILE A 251 2.01 12.45 -6.29
C ILE A 251 1.40 13.77 -5.82
N LEU A 252 0.09 13.84 -5.86
CA LEU A 252 -0.69 15.00 -5.48
C LEU A 252 -1.19 14.78 -4.05
N PRO A 253 -0.72 15.58 -3.07
CA PRO A 253 -1.26 15.51 -1.72
C PRO A 253 -2.58 16.28 -1.60
N ASP A 254 -3.54 15.72 -0.88
CA ASP A 254 -4.75 16.41 -0.43
C ASP A 254 -5.02 16.25 1.08
N ASP A 255 -6.26 16.42 1.53
CA ASP A 255 -6.67 16.30 2.95
C ASP A 255 -7.84 15.31 3.13
N GLN A 256 -8.08 14.47 2.13
CA GLN A 256 -9.12 13.47 2.05
C GLN A 256 -8.57 12.15 2.57
N VAL A 257 -9.32 11.48 3.44
CA VAL A 257 -8.98 10.09 3.80
C VAL A 257 -9.34 9.17 2.64
N GLU A 258 -8.38 8.41 2.14
CA GLU A 258 -8.50 7.53 0.98
C GLU A 258 -8.12 6.07 1.30
N LEU A 259 -8.36 5.18 0.33
CA LEU A 259 -7.84 3.82 0.42
C LEU A 259 -6.42 3.79 -0.11
N ARG A 260 -5.68 2.74 0.24
CA ARG A 260 -4.42 2.45 -0.45
C ARG A 260 -4.70 2.14 -1.92
N GLU A 261 -3.99 2.84 -2.80
CA GLU A 261 -4.17 2.78 -4.24
C GLU A 261 -2.85 2.52 -4.97
N ASP A 262 -2.91 2.15 -6.24
CA ASP A 262 -1.76 1.82 -7.06
C ASP A 262 -1.94 2.13 -8.55
N PHE A 263 -0.83 2.39 -9.22
CA PHE A 263 -0.72 2.41 -10.67
C PHE A 263 0.53 1.65 -11.12
N ARG A 264 0.57 1.28 -12.40
CA ARG A 264 1.70 0.52 -12.97
C ARG A 264 2.34 1.29 -14.10
N LEU A 265 3.66 1.32 -14.09
CA LEU A 265 4.46 1.84 -15.19
C LEU A 265 5.00 0.66 -15.98
N ALA A 266 4.91 0.75 -17.30
CA ALA A 266 5.46 -0.22 -18.22
C ALA A 266 6.40 0.45 -19.21
N LEU A 267 7.62 -0.05 -19.28
CA LEU A 267 8.63 0.39 -20.22
C LEU A 267 8.25 -0.11 -21.62
N ILE A 268 8.05 0.82 -22.57
CA ILE A 268 7.85 0.49 -23.98
C ILE A 268 9.07 0.98 -24.76
N SER A 269 9.78 0.07 -25.41
CA SER A 269 10.85 0.48 -26.33
C SER A 269 10.25 1.12 -27.58
N GLN A 270 10.80 2.26 -27.99
CA GLN A 270 10.51 2.83 -29.30
C GLN A 270 11.24 1.97 -30.35
N ALA A 271 10.50 1.48 -31.35
CA ALA A 271 11.04 0.63 -32.43
C ALA A 271 12.00 1.38 -33.39
N ASP A 272 12.27 2.66 -33.15
CA ASP A 272 13.04 3.54 -34.02
C ASP A 272 14.52 3.67 -33.63
N ASN A 273 15.01 2.89 -32.66
CA ASN A 273 16.45 2.81 -32.39
C ASN A 273 17.06 1.63 -33.19
N PRO A 274 17.79 1.88 -34.30
CA PRO A 274 18.28 0.84 -35.21
C PRO A 274 19.43 0.00 -34.63
N SER A 275 19.88 0.27 -33.40
CA SER A 275 20.87 -0.52 -32.68
C SER A 275 20.27 -1.84 -32.19
N THR A 276 20.66 -2.95 -32.81
CA THR A 276 20.17 -4.31 -32.55
C THR A 276 20.52 -4.90 -31.19
N ASN A 277 21.27 -4.16 -30.35
CA ASN A 277 21.91 -4.65 -29.13
C ASN A 277 21.23 -4.15 -27.83
N ILE A 278 20.03 -3.57 -27.94
CA ILE A 278 19.22 -3.19 -26.77
C ILE A 278 18.35 -4.37 -26.34
N ARG A 279 18.50 -4.81 -25.09
CA ARG A 279 17.53 -5.66 -24.41
C ARG A 279 16.71 -4.93 -23.39
N ILE A 280 15.52 -5.46 -23.17
CA ILE A 280 14.70 -5.09 -22.03
C ILE A 280 14.97 -6.13 -20.95
N GLY A 281 15.40 -5.67 -19.78
CA GLY A 281 15.69 -6.53 -18.63
C GLY A 281 14.43 -7.19 -18.05
N PRO A 282 14.54 -7.98 -16.97
CA PRO A 282 13.40 -8.67 -16.38
C PRO A 282 12.32 -7.75 -15.79
N ASN A 283 12.70 -6.58 -15.24
CA ASN A 283 11.77 -5.67 -14.57
C ASN A 283 11.26 -4.59 -15.52
N ILE A 284 10.33 -4.95 -16.40
CA ILE A 284 9.77 -4.05 -17.42
C ILE A 284 8.48 -3.37 -16.98
N ASN A 285 7.94 -3.84 -15.85
CA ASN A 285 6.79 -3.26 -15.19
C ASN A 285 7.20 -2.97 -13.74
N THR A 286 6.75 -1.85 -13.22
CA THR A 286 6.85 -1.53 -11.80
C THR A 286 5.49 -1.05 -11.29
N GLN A 287 5.17 -1.40 -10.05
CA GLN A 287 3.96 -0.96 -9.36
C GLN A 287 4.34 0.17 -8.41
N VAL A 288 3.58 1.25 -8.45
CA VAL A 288 3.68 2.34 -7.48
C VAL A 288 2.43 2.29 -6.63
N VAL A 289 2.63 2.06 -5.33
CA VAL A 289 1.57 2.06 -4.32
C VAL A 289 1.62 3.40 -3.61
N ILE A 290 0.50 4.11 -3.63
CA ILE A 290 0.28 5.36 -2.91
C ILE A 290 -0.43 5.00 -1.60
N ASN A 291 0.16 5.39 -0.48
CA ASN A 291 -0.50 5.36 0.81
C ASN A 291 -0.86 6.78 1.19
N ASP A 292 -2.15 6.95 1.45
CA ASP A 292 -2.71 8.08 2.15
C ASP A 292 -2.02 8.26 3.52
N ASP A 293 -1.67 9.50 3.86
CA ASP A 293 -1.15 9.85 5.19
C ASP A 293 -2.21 10.38 6.14
N GLU A 294 -3.42 10.57 5.63
CA GLU A 294 -4.61 10.82 6.40
C GLU A 294 -5.11 9.51 7.03
N VAL A 295 -5.73 9.64 8.20
CA VAL A 295 -6.22 8.49 8.98
C VAL A 295 -7.71 8.67 9.21
N LEU A 296 -8.47 7.60 8.99
CA LEU A 296 -9.90 7.61 9.26
C LEU A 296 -10.14 7.71 10.77
N LYS A 297 -10.80 8.78 11.20
CA LYS A 297 -11.19 8.98 12.59
C LYS A 297 -12.65 8.59 12.79
N VAL A 298 -12.89 7.67 13.72
CA VAL A 298 -14.23 7.24 14.12
C VAL A 298 -14.40 7.34 15.63
N GLY A 299 -15.62 7.54 16.09
CA GLY A 299 -15.88 7.68 17.51
C GLY A 299 -17.36 7.61 17.87
N PHE A 300 -17.64 7.78 19.16
CA PHE A 300 -18.99 8.01 19.66
C PHE A 300 -19.24 9.52 19.77
N ASP A 301 -20.45 9.96 19.40
CA ASP A 301 -20.89 11.34 19.59
C ASP A 301 -22.31 11.35 20.18
N PRO A 302 -22.50 11.77 21.44
CA PRO A 302 -21.49 12.30 22.37
C PRO A 302 -20.60 11.21 22.99
N ASP A 303 -19.45 11.62 23.55
CA ASP A 303 -18.44 10.76 24.19
C ASP A 303 -18.76 10.39 25.66
N ASN A 304 -19.88 10.90 26.19
CA ASN A 304 -20.43 10.54 27.49
C ASN A 304 -21.95 10.58 27.44
N LEU A 305 -22.58 9.53 27.96
CA LEU A 305 -24.03 9.35 27.94
C LEU A 305 -24.54 9.09 29.35
N VAL A 306 -25.72 9.63 29.63
CA VAL A 306 -26.39 9.47 30.91
C VAL A 306 -27.83 9.09 30.61
N PHE A 307 -28.25 7.92 31.09
CA PHE A 307 -29.60 7.40 30.92
C PHE A 307 -30.23 7.17 32.28
N ASN A 308 -31.54 7.30 32.35
CA ASN A 308 -32.29 6.83 33.51
C ASN A 308 -32.66 5.36 33.32
N GLU A 309 -32.76 4.62 34.41
CA GLU A 309 -33.11 3.18 34.37
C GLU A 309 -34.45 2.89 33.68
N ASP A 310 -35.37 3.86 33.69
CA ASP A 310 -36.71 3.76 33.09
C ASP A 310 -36.75 3.98 31.56
N GLU A 311 -35.60 4.31 30.93
CA GLU A 311 -35.56 4.63 29.50
C GLU A 311 -35.67 3.39 28.58
N GLY A 312 -35.35 2.20 29.08
CA GLY A 312 -35.44 0.97 28.30
C GLY A 312 -34.45 0.91 27.14
N GLU A 313 -34.94 0.76 25.90
CA GLU A 313 -34.06 0.70 24.72
C GLU A 313 -33.56 2.10 24.33
N VAL A 314 -32.25 2.32 24.49
CA VAL A 314 -31.58 3.59 24.19
C VAL A 314 -30.67 3.46 22.98
N THR A 315 -30.62 4.50 22.14
CA THR A 315 -29.83 4.51 20.91
C THR A 315 -28.54 5.29 21.08
N ILE A 316 -27.47 4.77 20.51
CA ILE A 316 -26.12 5.31 20.63
C ILE A 316 -25.55 5.45 19.22
N ASP A 317 -24.96 6.62 18.98
CA ASP A 317 -24.45 7.02 17.69
C ASP A 317 -22.93 6.80 17.62
N ALA A 318 -22.52 6.00 16.65
CA ALA A 318 -21.13 5.92 16.20
C ALA A 318 -21.01 6.75 14.91
N VAL A 319 -19.98 7.58 14.81
CA VAL A 319 -19.81 8.57 13.75
C VAL A 319 -18.41 8.58 13.17
N ILE A 320 -18.31 8.99 11.90
CA ILE A 320 -17.05 9.44 11.31
C ILE A 320 -16.77 10.85 11.80
N LEU A 321 -15.58 11.05 12.38
CA LEU A 321 -15.11 12.34 12.88
C LEU A 321 -14.21 13.06 11.85
N SER A 322 -13.64 12.33 10.90
CA SER A 322 -12.88 12.91 9.78
C SER A 322 -13.80 13.74 8.87
N PRO A 323 -13.47 15.01 8.56
CA PRO A 323 -14.34 15.89 7.79
C PRO A 323 -14.37 15.56 6.29
N ASN A 324 -13.26 15.05 5.74
CA ASN A 324 -13.09 14.74 4.32
C ASN A 324 -12.70 13.26 4.19
N VAL A 325 -13.59 12.45 3.62
CA VAL A 325 -13.41 11.00 3.47
C VAL A 325 -13.93 10.59 2.09
N ALA A 326 -13.13 9.83 1.35
CA ALA A 326 -13.48 9.33 0.03
C ALA A 326 -14.71 8.40 0.05
N MET A 327 -15.38 8.24 -1.09
CA MET A 327 -16.63 7.43 -1.20
C MET A 327 -16.44 5.92 -1.05
N ASN A 328 -15.23 5.43 -1.25
CA ASN A 328 -14.86 4.01 -1.17
C ASN A 328 -14.35 3.61 0.22
N VAL A 329 -14.11 4.56 1.12
CA VAL A 329 -13.65 4.29 2.49
C VAL A 329 -14.83 3.87 3.36
N ILE A 330 -14.73 2.67 3.94
CA ILE A 330 -15.77 2.07 4.78
C ILE A 330 -15.13 1.55 6.07
N ALA A 331 -15.63 1.99 7.22
CA ALA A 331 -15.31 1.39 8.51
C ALA A 331 -16.35 0.32 8.88
N VAL A 332 -15.88 -0.87 9.23
CA VAL A 332 -16.72 -2.00 9.62
C VAL A 332 -16.35 -2.47 11.03
N PHE A 333 -17.32 -2.42 11.94
CA PHE A 333 -17.09 -2.74 13.35
C PHE A 333 -18.36 -3.30 14.00
N ASN A 334 -18.17 -3.90 15.16
CA ASN A 334 -19.21 -4.21 16.13
C ASN A 334 -18.98 -3.39 17.39
N ILE A 335 -20.05 -3.20 18.18
CA ILE A 335 -20.00 -2.51 19.47
C ILE A 335 -20.30 -3.52 20.56
N PHE A 336 -19.50 -3.52 21.63
CA PHE A 336 -19.74 -4.35 22.81
C PHE A 336 -19.65 -3.51 24.08
N ALA A 337 -20.21 -4.05 25.16
CA ALA A 337 -20.15 -3.44 26.48
C ALA A 337 -19.12 -4.11 27.38
N GLU A 338 -18.33 -3.31 28.08
CA GLU A 338 -17.54 -3.73 29.23
C GLU A 338 -18.25 -3.29 30.53
N PRO A 339 -18.46 -4.20 31.49
CA PRO A 339 -19.13 -3.87 32.74
C PRO A 339 -18.25 -2.98 33.62
N GLY A 340 -18.88 -2.02 34.29
CA GLY A 340 -18.25 -1.17 35.30
C GLY A 340 -18.79 -1.52 36.68
N THR A 341 -19.54 -0.61 37.29
CA THR A 341 -20.38 -0.95 38.45
C THR A 341 -21.69 -1.61 38.01
N ALA A 342 -22.24 -1.20 36.86
CA ALA A 342 -23.37 -1.85 36.22
C ALA A 342 -22.96 -3.20 35.62
N THR A 343 -23.86 -4.15 35.67
CA THR A 343 -23.70 -5.55 35.28
C THR A 343 -24.71 -5.98 34.21
N ASN A 344 -24.29 -6.94 33.38
CA ASN A 344 -25.11 -7.53 32.33
C ASN A 344 -25.51 -8.96 32.76
N PRO A 345 -26.81 -9.33 32.82
CA PRO A 345 -27.96 -8.62 32.26
C PRO A 345 -28.84 -7.87 33.27
N GLU A 346 -28.37 -7.67 34.51
CA GLU A 346 -29.21 -7.14 35.60
C GLU A 346 -29.53 -5.65 35.37
N ASP A 347 -28.53 -4.82 35.03
CA ASP A 347 -28.69 -3.36 34.92
C ASP A 347 -28.80 -2.91 33.45
N TYR A 348 -28.18 -3.68 32.54
CA TYR A 348 -28.27 -3.46 31.11
C TYR A 348 -28.12 -4.75 30.30
N ARG A 349 -28.60 -4.73 29.06
CA ARG A 349 -28.39 -5.80 28.06
C ARG A 349 -27.72 -5.22 26.83
N ALA A 350 -26.52 -5.74 26.56
CA ALA A 350 -25.72 -5.41 25.38
C ALA A 350 -24.88 -6.62 24.98
N MET A 351 -24.29 -6.57 23.77
CA MET A 351 -23.37 -7.60 23.32
C MET A 351 -22.09 -7.61 24.17
N THR A 352 -21.63 -8.80 24.51
CA THR A 352 -20.30 -9.02 25.08
C THR A 352 -19.23 -8.96 24.00
N ARG A 353 -17.97 -8.83 24.42
CA ARG A 353 -16.83 -8.84 23.49
C ARG A 353 -16.76 -10.12 22.65
N GLU A 354 -16.98 -11.28 23.27
CA GLU A 354 -16.93 -12.58 22.57
C GLU A 354 -18.01 -12.67 21.49
N GLU A 355 -19.22 -12.19 21.78
CA GLU A 355 -20.30 -12.10 20.80
C GLU A 355 -19.92 -11.14 19.66
N ALA A 356 -19.44 -9.94 19.98
CA ALA A 356 -19.07 -8.95 18.98
C ALA A 356 -17.88 -9.37 18.09
N GLU A 357 -17.01 -10.27 18.56
CA GLU A 357 -15.93 -10.85 17.75
C GLU A 357 -16.43 -11.97 16.80
N ASP A 358 -17.62 -12.54 17.03
CA ASP A 358 -18.23 -13.55 16.14
C ASP A 358 -18.85 -12.90 14.89
N SER A 359 -18.00 -12.59 13.93
CA SER A 359 -18.36 -11.97 12.63
C SER A 359 -19.35 -12.75 11.76
N ILE A 360 -19.65 -14.02 12.06
CA ILE A 360 -20.59 -14.83 11.27
C ILE A 360 -22.03 -14.60 11.73
N ASN A 361 -22.22 -14.41 13.04
CA ASN A 361 -23.54 -14.36 13.65
C ASN A 361 -23.91 -12.96 14.18
N THR A 362 -22.99 -12.00 14.16
CA THR A 362 -23.26 -10.61 14.56
C THR A 362 -23.42 -9.67 13.37
N PRO A 363 -24.48 -8.84 13.36
CA PRO A 363 -24.66 -7.82 12.34
C PRO A 363 -23.62 -6.72 12.53
N GLN A 364 -22.81 -6.51 11.49
CA GLN A 364 -21.80 -5.45 11.46
C GLN A 364 -22.41 -4.08 11.21
N LEU A 365 -21.84 -3.06 11.86
CA LEU A 365 -22.11 -1.66 11.58
C LEU A 365 -21.15 -1.16 10.50
N PHE A 366 -21.67 -0.33 9.61
CA PHE A 366 -20.95 0.24 8.48
C PHE A 366 -21.03 1.76 8.57
N LEU A 367 -19.88 2.41 8.48
CA LEU A 367 -19.76 3.85 8.30
C LEU A 367 -19.03 4.13 6.99
N ASP A 368 -19.58 5.03 6.19
CA ASP A 368 -18.97 5.55 4.97
C ASP A 368 -19.33 7.03 4.79
N SER A 369 -18.76 7.70 3.77
CA SER A 369 -19.04 9.13 3.56
C SER A 369 -20.48 9.46 3.15
N ASN A 370 -21.27 8.49 2.67
CA ASN A 370 -22.70 8.67 2.40
C ASN A 370 -23.57 8.45 3.65
N SER A 371 -23.10 7.59 4.56
CA SER A 371 -23.72 7.23 5.83
C SER A 371 -22.70 7.39 6.97
N PRO A 372 -22.32 8.64 7.33
CA PRO A 372 -21.25 8.91 8.28
C PRO A 372 -21.64 8.64 9.74
N GLN A 373 -22.84 8.10 9.97
CA GLN A 373 -23.38 7.78 11.29
C GLN A 373 -24.10 6.43 11.24
N ALA A 374 -23.80 5.58 12.22
CA ALA A 374 -24.40 4.28 12.44
C ALA A 374 -24.98 4.26 13.86
N ARG A 375 -26.19 3.70 13.98
CA ARG A 375 -26.91 3.59 15.25
C ARG A 375 -26.86 2.18 15.77
N THR A 376 -26.52 2.05 17.05
CA THR A 376 -26.72 0.83 17.82
C THR A 376 -27.71 1.11 18.95
N SER A 377 -28.33 0.07 19.49
CA SER A 377 -29.11 0.16 20.71
C SER A 377 -28.57 -0.76 21.80
N ILE A 378 -28.70 -0.32 23.05
CA ILE A 378 -28.59 -1.16 24.24
C ILE A 378 -29.90 -1.07 25.00
N THR A 379 -30.22 -2.08 25.80
CA THR A 379 -31.38 -2.03 26.69
C THR A 379 -30.92 -1.72 28.10
N ILE A 380 -31.38 -0.62 28.67
CA ILE A 380 -31.29 -0.37 30.11
C ILE A 380 -32.42 -1.14 30.79
N VAL A 381 -32.09 -1.84 31.87
CA VAL A 381 -33.05 -2.64 32.62
C VAL A 381 -33.51 -1.81 33.80
N ASN A 382 -34.81 -1.61 33.89
CA ASN A 382 -35.44 -0.97 35.04
C ASN A 382 -35.69 -2.04 36.10
N ASP A 383 -35.21 -1.83 37.31
CA ASP A 383 -35.55 -2.67 38.44
C ASP A 383 -36.24 -1.88 39.58
N THR A 384 -36.30 -2.43 40.78
CA THR A 384 -37.00 -1.78 41.92
C THR A 384 -36.06 -1.58 43.11
N VAL A 385 -34.77 -1.81 42.91
CA VAL A 385 -33.74 -1.69 43.93
C VAL A 385 -33.12 -0.32 43.74
N VAL A 386 -33.35 0.59 44.71
CA VAL A 386 -32.69 1.89 44.67
C VAL A 386 -31.21 1.72 45.02
N GLU A 387 -30.36 1.95 44.04
CA GLU A 387 -28.92 1.90 44.05
C GLU A 387 -28.30 3.29 43.82
N GLY A 388 -26.96 3.35 43.82
CA GLY A 388 -26.25 4.56 43.41
C GLY A 388 -26.12 4.63 41.88
N PRO A 389 -25.70 5.78 41.32
CA PRO A 389 -25.40 5.87 39.89
C PRO A 389 -24.39 4.82 39.46
N GLU A 390 -24.74 4.07 38.42
CA GLU A 390 -23.93 2.98 37.92
C GLU A 390 -23.26 3.33 36.60
N THR A 391 -22.18 2.62 36.26
CA THR A 391 -21.39 2.91 35.05
C THR A 391 -21.07 1.65 34.26
N LEU A 392 -21.07 1.80 32.94
CA LEU A 392 -20.53 0.84 31.97
C LEU A 392 -19.80 1.58 30.85
N GLN A 393 -19.07 0.84 30.03
CA GLN A 393 -18.37 1.39 28.87
C GLN A 393 -18.75 0.64 27.60
N LEU A 394 -18.92 1.36 26.48
CA LEU A 394 -18.99 0.71 25.16
C LEU A 394 -17.72 0.92 24.36
N MET A 395 -17.36 -0.12 23.61
CA MET A 395 -16.13 -0.19 22.84
C MET A 395 -16.39 -0.75 21.45
N PHE A 396 -15.53 -0.37 20.51
CA PHE A 396 -15.50 -0.93 19.16
C PHE A 396 -14.66 -2.20 19.10
N VAL A 397 -15.08 -3.15 18.26
CA VAL A 397 -14.23 -4.21 17.75
C VAL A 397 -14.29 -4.23 16.22
N PHE A 398 -13.14 -4.06 15.58
CA PHE A 398 -13.04 -3.99 14.12
C PHE A 398 -12.91 -5.39 13.54
N SER A 399 -13.72 -5.71 12.52
CA SER A 399 -13.72 -7.04 11.91
C SER A 399 -12.61 -7.21 10.87
N THR A 400 -12.31 -6.14 10.12
CA THR A 400 -11.18 -6.02 9.19
C THR A 400 -10.94 -4.52 8.91
N ALA A 401 -9.81 -3.97 9.34
CA ALA A 401 -9.43 -2.60 8.97
C ALA A 401 -8.57 -2.65 7.70
N PHE A 402 -9.13 -2.23 6.56
CA PHE A 402 -8.38 -2.06 5.30
C PHE A 402 -7.64 -0.72 5.27
N THR A 403 -8.06 0.24 6.09
CA THR A 403 -7.41 1.53 6.34
C THR A 403 -6.91 1.59 7.78
N PRO A 404 -5.82 2.33 8.07
CA PRO A 404 -5.54 2.72 9.44
C PRO A 404 -6.73 3.51 9.98
N VAL A 405 -7.29 3.06 11.10
CA VAL A 405 -8.40 3.73 11.79
C VAL A 405 -7.89 4.22 13.14
N GLU A 406 -8.07 5.51 13.40
CA GLU A 406 -7.89 6.11 14.72
C GLU A 406 -9.26 6.24 15.39
N VAL A 407 -9.32 5.86 16.66
CA VAL A 407 -10.57 5.91 17.42
C VAL A 407 -10.48 7.04 18.45
N GLU A 408 -11.40 7.99 18.36
CA GLU A 408 -11.56 9.08 19.33
C GLU A 408 -12.89 8.90 20.10
N GLY A 409 -12.95 9.34 21.35
CA GLY A 409 -14.19 9.20 22.15
C GLY A 409 -14.58 7.75 22.49
N CYS A 410 -13.66 6.78 22.38
CA CYS A 410 -13.84 5.39 22.79
C CYS A 410 -12.82 5.02 23.89
N PRO A 411 -13.23 4.35 24.99
CA PRO A 411 -14.60 3.93 25.30
C PRO A 411 -15.55 5.11 25.55
N VAL A 412 -16.81 4.99 25.15
CA VAL A 412 -17.87 5.91 25.60
C VAL A 412 -18.31 5.47 26.99
N ASN A 413 -18.34 6.43 27.91
CA ASN A 413 -18.83 6.18 29.27
C ASN A 413 -20.35 6.32 29.28
N ILE A 414 -21.03 5.35 29.88
CA ILE A 414 -22.46 5.40 30.12
C ILE A 414 -22.67 5.39 31.62
N THR A 415 -23.46 6.35 32.11
CA THR A 415 -23.94 6.37 33.48
C THR A 415 -25.43 6.05 33.50
N ILE A 416 -25.82 5.03 34.25
CA ILE A 416 -27.22 4.71 34.53
C ILE A 416 -27.57 5.42 35.85
N LEU A 417 -28.57 6.30 35.78
CA LEU A 417 -29.14 6.94 36.94
C LEU A 417 -30.34 6.12 37.40
N ASP A 418 -30.18 5.58 38.59
CA ASP A 418 -31.31 5.12 39.39
C ASP A 418 -32.21 6.33 39.70
N ARG A 419 -33.50 6.19 39.45
CA ARG A 419 -34.49 7.21 39.76
C ARG A 419 -35.19 6.81 41.06
N PRO A 420 -35.32 7.76 42.01
CA PRO A 420 -36.18 7.52 43.16
C PRO A 420 -37.60 7.27 42.66
N VAL A 421 -38.08 6.05 42.88
CA VAL A 421 -39.45 5.64 42.58
C VAL A 421 -40.34 6.17 43.69
N ASN A 422 -41.41 6.90 43.36
CA ASN A 422 -42.36 7.34 44.36
C ASN A 422 -43.43 6.27 44.58
N GLU A 423 -43.23 5.39 45.55
CA GLU A 423 -44.11 4.25 45.75
C GLU A 423 -45.54 4.65 46.15
N CYS A 424 -45.69 5.82 46.77
CA CYS A 424 -46.96 6.38 47.22
C CYS A 424 -47.81 6.93 46.06
N GLU A 425 -47.19 7.56 45.05
CA GLU A 425 -47.90 8.06 43.86
C GLU A 425 -48.21 6.92 42.88
N GLU A 426 -47.32 5.94 42.76
CA GLU A 426 -47.48 4.79 41.88
C GLU A 426 -48.36 3.69 42.47
N GLY A 427 -48.65 3.74 43.78
CA GLY A 427 -49.52 2.80 44.48
C GLY A 427 -48.93 1.39 44.57
N ILE A 428 -47.60 1.31 44.63
CA ILE A 428 -46.83 0.07 44.81
C ILE A 428 -46.39 -0.13 46.27
N ASP A 429 -46.74 0.81 47.15
CA ASP A 429 -46.57 0.70 48.60
C ASP A 429 -47.43 -0.44 49.20
N ASN A 430 -47.08 -0.83 50.43
CA ASN A 430 -47.82 -1.83 51.20
C ASN A 430 -48.41 -1.26 52.50
N CYS A 431 -48.68 0.04 52.53
CA CYS A 431 -49.22 0.70 53.71
C CYS A 431 -50.64 0.20 54.02
N ASP A 432 -50.99 0.19 55.32
CA ASP A 432 -52.37 0.00 55.74
C ASP A 432 -53.24 1.08 55.08
N ALA A 433 -54.48 0.75 54.72
CA ALA A 433 -55.40 1.71 54.09
C ALA A 433 -55.67 2.96 54.95
N MET A 434 -55.41 2.89 56.27
CA MET A 434 -55.52 4.02 57.19
C MET A 434 -54.19 4.77 57.42
N ALA A 435 -53.06 4.22 57.00
CA ALA A 435 -51.75 4.82 57.18
C ALA A 435 -51.46 5.92 56.13
N GLU A 436 -50.61 6.88 56.51
CA GLU A 436 -50.03 7.85 55.58
C GLU A 436 -48.76 7.27 54.97
N CYS A 437 -48.72 7.14 53.64
CA CYS A 437 -47.51 6.81 52.90
C CYS A 437 -46.64 8.06 52.71
N ARG A 438 -45.37 7.98 53.10
CA ARG A 438 -44.36 9.01 52.87
C ARG A 438 -43.24 8.46 52.00
N ASP A 439 -43.09 9.07 50.83
CA ASP A 439 -41.97 8.86 49.91
C ASP A 439 -40.65 9.32 50.53
N LEU A 440 -39.60 8.50 50.40
CA LEU A 440 -38.23 8.76 50.84
C LEU A 440 -37.27 8.62 49.65
N ALA A 441 -36.01 9.01 49.84
CA ALA A 441 -35.00 8.84 48.79
C ALA A 441 -34.65 7.35 48.55
N ASP A 442 -34.74 6.52 49.60
CA ASP A 442 -34.51 5.06 49.57
C ASP A 442 -35.80 4.36 50.03
N GLY A 443 -36.82 4.30 49.17
CA GLY A 443 -38.09 3.63 49.44
C GLY A 443 -39.18 4.54 50.03
N PHE A 444 -40.10 3.94 50.81
CA PHE A 444 -41.19 4.65 51.48
C PHE A 444 -41.34 4.27 52.96
N GLU A 445 -42.03 5.12 53.72
CA GLU A 445 -42.40 4.87 55.12
C GLU A 445 -43.93 4.97 55.27
N CYS A 446 -44.53 3.97 55.91
CA CYS A 446 -45.93 3.99 56.31
C CYS A 446 -46.07 4.48 57.75
N ILE A 447 -46.93 5.47 57.99
CA ILE A 447 -47.11 6.07 59.31
C ILE A 447 -48.57 5.92 59.75
N CYS A 448 -48.81 5.27 60.88
CA CYS A 448 -50.15 5.20 61.45
C CYS A 448 -50.64 6.59 61.90
N PRO A 449 -51.92 6.92 61.68
CA PRO A 449 -52.49 8.18 62.13
C PRO A 449 -52.56 8.26 63.67
N LEU A 450 -52.71 9.48 64.20
CA LEU A 450 -52.88 9.69 65.64
C LEU A 450 -54.10 8.90 66.17
N GLY A 451 -53.95 8.29 67.35
CA GLY A 451 -54.95 7.38 67.92
C GLY A 451 -54.78 5.93 67.46
N PHE A 452 -53.79 5.62 66.63
CA PHE A 452 -53.47 4.26 66.18
C PHE A 452 -52.02 3.90 66.50
N THR A 453 -51.76 2.61 66.66
CA THR A 453 -50.44 2.03 66.90
C THR A 453 -50.17 0.91 65.90
N GLY A 454 -48.90 0.69 65.56
CA GLY A 454 -48.50 -0.31 64.59
C GLY A 454 -47.21 0.05 63.87
N ASP A 455 -46.91 -0.67 62.81
CA ASP A 455 -45.74 -0.44 61.94
C ASP A 455 -46.09 0.32 60.65
N GLY A 456 -47.33 0.78 60.52
CA GLY A 456 -47.82 1.50 59.33
C GLY A 456 -48.32 0.57 58.22
N THR A 457 -47.84 -0.67 58.14
CA THR A 457 -48.45 -1.70 57.26
C THR A 457 -49.67 -2.35 57.90
N ILE A 458 -49.72 -2.30 59.24
CA ILE A 458 -50.89 -2.61 60.05
C ILE A 458 -51.06 -1.47 61.05
N CYS A 459 -52.25 -0.87 61.11
CA CYS A 459 -52.59 0.15 62.08
C CYS A 459 -53.79 -0.26 62.94
N ASP A 460 -53.54 -0.54 64.21
CA ASP A 460 -54.55 -0.91 65.19
C ASP A 460 -54.95 0.31 66.04
N ASP A 461 -56.24 0.41 66.33
CA ASP A 461 -56.80 1.43 67.22
C ASP A 461 -56.17 1.36 68.61
N ILE A 462 -55.77 2.51 69.17
CA ILE A 462 -55.32 2.61 70.55
C ILE A 462 -56.55 2.78 71.43
N ASP A 463 -56.88 1.78 72.24
CA ASP A 463 -57.93 1.93 73.24
C ASP A 463 -57.43 2.77 74.42
N GLU A 464 -57.67 4.07 74.40
CA GLU A 464 -57.20 4.97 75.47
C GLU A 464 -57.90 4.70 76.82
N CYS A 465 -59.09 4.09 76.80
CA CYS A 465 -59.82 3.71 78.01
C CYS A 465 -59.21 2.46 78.67
N GLU A 466 -58.75 1.49 77.89
CA GLU A 466 -58.07 0.30 78.41
C GLU A 466 -56.66 0.64 78.94
N LEU A 467 -55.98 1.58 78.27
CA LEU A 467 -54.63 2.02 78.63
C LEU A 467 -54.60 3.12 79.71
N GLU A 468 -55.76 3.59 80.18
CA GLU A 468 -55.89 4.71 81.13
C GLU A 468 -55.16 5.98 80.64
N LEU A 469 -55.16 6.21 79.31
CA LEU A 469 -54.60 7.40 78.66
C LEU A 469 -55.65 8.49 78.43
N ASP A 470 -56.92 8.20 78.75
CA ASP A 470 -58.01 9.14 78.66
C ASP A 470 -57.86 10.32 79.66
N ASN A 471 -58.55 11.41 79.37
CA ASN A 471 -58.62 12.58 80.25
C ASN A 471 -60.02 12.79 80.83
N CYS A 472 -60.80 11.71 80.96
CA CYS A 472 -62.16 11.81 81.47
C CYS A 472 -62.20 12.25 82.93
N SER A 473 -63.29 12.90 83.31
CA SER A 473 -63.58 13.20 84.71
C SER A 473 -63.58 11.90 85.53
N PRO A 474 -63.15 11.92 86.80
CA PRO A 474 -63.39 10.80 87.72
C PRO A 474 -64.88 10.42 87.87
N ASN A 475 -65.79 11.35 87.54
CA ASN A 475 -67.25 11.15 87.52
C ASN A 475 -67.80 10.90 86.10
N ALA A 476 -66.96 10.47 85.16
CA ALA A 476 -67.35 10.09 83.80
C ALA A 476 -66.93 8.64 83.50
N ARG A 477 -67.62 8.03 82.52
CA ARG A 477 -67.17 6.79 81.87
C ARG A 477 -66.39 7.12 80.60
N CYS A 478 -65.25 6.46 80.42
CA CYS A 478 -64.54 6.47 79.15
C CYS A 478 -65.20 5.47 78.18
N ILE A 479 -65.32 5.85 76.91
CA ILE A 479 -65.81 5.01 75.81
C ILE A 479 -64.83 5.13 74.65
N ASN A 480 -64.16 4.02 74.33
CA ASN A 480 -63.26 3.97 73.19
C ASN A 480 -64.02 4.14 71.86
N THR A 481 -63.41 4.81 70.90
CA THR A 481 -63.89 5.01 69.55
C THR A 481 -62.75 4.82 68.55
N VAL A 482 -63.06 4.52 67.29
CA VAL A 482 -61.99 4.32 66.30
C VAL A 482 -61.21 5.63 66.10
N GLY A 483 -59.93 5.62 66.47
CA GLY A 483 -58.95 6.71 66.42
C GLY A 483 -58.99 7.70 67.58
N SER A 484 -59.81 7.46 68.62
CA SER A 484 -59.92 8.36 69.78
C SER A 484 -60.79 7.77 70.90
N PHE A 485 -61.06 8.54 71.95
CA PHE A 485 -62.05 8.20 72.96
C PHE A 485 -63.04 9.33 73.18
N ARG A 486 -64.16 9.03 73.84
CA ARG A 486 -65.04 10.06 74.39
C ARG A 486 -65.42 9.77 75.83
N CYS A 487 -65.62 10.84 76.57
CA CYS A 487 -66.06 10.79 77.95
C CYS A 487 -67.56 11.07 78.03
N GLU A 488 -68.25 10.37 78.91
CA GLU A 488 -69.66 10.61 79.18
C GLU A 488 -69.89 10.66 80.69
N CYS A 489 -70.41 11.77 81.21
CA CYS A 489 -70.68 11.92 82.64
C CYS A 489 -71.58 10.77 83.14
N LEU A 490 -71.26 10.27 84.34
CA LEU A 490 -72.07 9.25 85.00
C LEU A 490 -73.48 9.80 85.31
N LEU A 491 -74.45 8.90 85.53
CA LEU A 491 -75.80 9.30 85.92
C LEU A 491 -75.77 10.14 87.20
N GLY A 492 -76.48 11.28 87.18
CA GLY A 492 -76.44 12.28 88.26
C GLY A 492 -75.43 13.42 88.02
N PHE A 493 -74.61 13.34 86.96
CA PHE A 493 -73.66 14.39 86.58
C PHE A 493 -73.96 14.95 85.19
N THR A 494 -73.61 16.22 84.96
CA THR A 494 -73.74 16.90 83.67
C THR A 494 -72.46 17.62 83.30
N GLY A 495 -72.20 17.77 82.00
CA GLY A 495 -70.96 18.34 81.50
C GLY A 495 -70.55 17.74 80.16
N ASP A 496 -69.28 17.94 79.77
CA ASP A 496 -68.71 17.44 78.51
C ASP A 496 -67.99 16.08 78.67
N GLY A 497 -67.99 15.51 79.88
CA GLY A 497 -67.33 14.25 80.20
C GLY A 497 -65.90 14.41 80.72
N ILE A 498 -65.22 15.50 80.39
CA ILE A 498 -63.91 15.86 80.97
C ILE A 498 -64.14 16.61 82.28
N ASP A 499 -65.07 17.57 82.26
CA ASP A 499 -65.58 18.26 83.43
C ASP A 499 -67.04 17.83 83.67
N CYS A 500 -67.28 17.12 84.77
CA CYS A 500 -68.61 16.65 85.17
C CYS A 500 -69.00 17.25 86.52
N GLU A 501 -70.04 18.07 86.50
CA GLU A 501 -70.64 18.69 87.69
C GLU A 501 -71.85 17.87 88.16
N ASP A 502 -72.01 17.78 89.47
CA ASP A 502 -73.17 17.13 90.09
C ASP A 502 -74.44 17.88 89.71
N ILE A 503 -75.46 17.15 89.26
CA ILE A 503 -76.76 17.74 88.93
C ILE A 503 -77.50 17.96 90.25
N ASP A 504 -77.78 19.21 90.60
CA ASP A 504 -78.68 19.48 91.72
C ASP A 504 -80.13 19.15 91.32
N GLU A 505 -80.58 17.94 91.63
CA GLU A 505 -81.94 17.51 91.31
C GLU A 505 -83.02 18.28 92.08
N CYS A 506 -82.64 18.97 93.18
CA CYS A 506 -83.55 19.79 93.98
C CYS A 506 -83.85 21.13 93.29
N GLU A 507 -82.86 21.75 92.66
CA GLU A 507 -83.09 22.98 91.88
C GLU A 507 -83.88 22.71 90.60
N LEU A 508 -83.72 21.53 90.00
CA LEU A 508 -84.43 21.13 88.79
C LEU A 508 -85.81 20.51 89.05
N GLY A 509 -86.16 20.25 90.33
CA GLY A 509 -87.42 19.59 90.70
C GLY A 509 -87.55 18.17 90.14
N LEU A 510 -86.40 17.51 89.92
CA LEU A 510 -86.29 16.13 89.47
C LEU A 510 -86.04 15.17 90.64
N ASP A 511 -85.89 15.70 91.84
CA ASP A 511 -85.80 14.93 93.07
C ASP A 511 -87.07 14.08 93.28
N ASN A 512 -86.89 12.90 93.89
CA ASN A 512 -87.99 12.03 94.27
C ASN A 512 -88.28 12.09 95.78
N CYS A 513 -87.86 13.18 96.43
CA CYS A 513 -88.00 13.34 97.87
C CYS A 513 -89.47 13.62 98.24
N ASP A 514 -89.85 13.21 99.45
CA ASP A 514 -91.15 13.58 100.01
C ASP A 514 -91.20 15.11 100.21
N PRO A 515 -92.30 15.81 99.84
CA PRO A 515 -92.40 17.28 99.90
C PRO A 515 -92.21 17.93 101.29
N ILE A 516 -92.00 17.15 102.36
CA ILE A 516 -91.65 17.62 103.71
C ILE A 516 -90.20 17.28 104.13
N ALA A 517 -89.39 16.65 103.27
CA ALA A 517 -87.97 16.44 103.51
C ALA A 517 -87.16 17.72 103.25
N ARG A 518 -86.13 17.98 104.07
CA ARG A 518 -85.13 19.02 103.80
C ARG A 518 -83.88 18.36 103.23
N VAL A 519 -83.51 18.76 102.03
CA VAL A 519 -82.30 18.26 101.37
C VAL A 519 -81.08 19.06 101.85
N SER A 520 -79.97 18.38 102.10
CA SER A 520 -78.65 18.99 102.26
C SER A 520 -77.75 18.40 101.19
N THR A 521 -77.21 19.24 100.32
CA THR A 521 -76.16 18.85 99.36
C THR A 521 -74.88 18.47 100.12
N PRO A 522 -74.06 17.53 99.62
CA PRO A 522 -72.64 17.52 99.93
C PRO A 522 -71.94 18.80 99.43
#